data_AF-A0A1W9WAJ0-F1
#
_entry.id   AF-A0A1W9WAJ0-F1
#
_cell.length_a   1.000
_cell.length_b   1.000
_cell.length_c   1.000
_cell.angle_alpha   90.00
_cell.angle_beta   90.00
_cell.angle_gamma   90.00
#
_symmetry.space_group_name_H-M   'P 1'
#
loop_
_entity.id
_entity.type
_entity.pdbx_description
1 polymer ?
#
loop_
_entity_poly.entity_id
_entity_poly.type
_entity_poly.pdbx_seq_one_letter_code
_entity_poly.pdbx_strand_id
1 'polypeptide(L)'
;MLSALRGSSGYYGLRQKVSDVNQALMLIGFGRIYQLIIAEGLQRTMPNTPSFNALQSHSVAISHIAFGLSQTSRTGHPSEMATIGLLHDLGRGVILLLKKQNPSLGILIDSLDHARLGALLLKEWGMPDILTRSLEFQSYPELLPPDMIHMEIRNNVVILYLAHLCFNLLKGKSEHTLPDIFRVEYMRLFGWEQLDLSQIVRKHLLPTLTKRIEAYPIAFRKLLKEYIVQEYSREPGRSRGNQSETP
;
A
#
# COMPACT_ATOMS: atom_id res chain seq x y z
N MET A 1 -37.19 39.30 -23.90
CA MET A 1 -36.57 40.37 -23.09
C MET A 1 -36.12 39.72 -21.78
N LEU A 2 -34.95 39.07 -21.80
CA LEU A 2 -33.65 39.56 -21.27
C LEU A 2 -33.68 39.62 -19.71
N SER A 3 -33.16 38.61 -19.02
CA SER A 3 -31.74 38.38 -18.63
C SER A 3 -31.32 39.09 -17.33
N ALA A 4 -31.17 38.31 -16.26
CA ALA A 4 -30.23 38.46 -15.12
C ALA A 4 -30.74 37.49 -14.03
N LEU A 5 -30.00 36.48 -13.59
CA LEU A 5 -28.83 36.65 -12.73
C LEU A 5 -27.81 35.54 -13.00
N ARG A 6 -26.62 35.98 -13.40
CA ARG A 6 -25.38 35.20 -13.27
C ARG A 6 -24.97 35.16 -11.80
N GLY A 7 -24.58 33.98 -11.33
CA GLY A 7 -23.86 33.76 -10.07
C GLY A 7 -22.66 32.85 -10.31
N SER A 8 -21.84 33.17 -11.30
CA SER A 8 -20.60 32.47 -11.62
C SER A 8 -19.42 33.18 -10.96
N SER A 9 -19.04 32.78 -9.73
CA SER A 9 -17.78 33.22 -9.11
C SER A 9 -17.30 32.36 -7.91
N GLY A 10 -17.58 31.05 -7.91
CA GLY A 10 -17.08 30.13 -6.86
C GLY A 10 -15.98 29.15 -7.31
N TYR A 11 -15.86 28.87 -8.61
CA TYR A 11 -15.05 27.74 -9.10
C TYR A 11 -13.58 28.06 -9.40
N TYR A 12 -13.23 29.32 -9.64
CA TYR A 12 -11.85 29.68 -10.01
C TYR A 12 -10.90 29.83 -8.80
N GLY A 13 -11.41 30.24 -7.63
CA GLY A 13 -10.60 30.39 -6.42
C GLY A 13 -10.24 29.08 -5.73
N LEU A 14 -11.10 28.06 -5.78
CA LEU A 14 -10.80 26.74 -5.20
C LEU A 14 -9.74 25.99 -6.01
N ARG A 15 -9.80 26.04 -7.35
CA ARG A 15 -8.84 25.32 -8.21
C ARG A 15 -7.39 25.79 -8.04
N GLN A 16 -7.15 27.09 -7.91
CA GLN A 16 -5.80 27.62 -7.67
C GLN A 16 -5.28 27.22 -6.28
N LYS A 17 -6.09 27.38 -5.23
CA LYS A 17 -5.70 27.00 -3.85
C LYS A 17 -5.40 25.50 -3.70
N VAL A 18 -6.17 24.64 -4.38
CA VAL A 18 -5.92 23.19 -4.40
C VAL A 18 -4.65 22.87 -5.22
N SER A 19 -4.38 23.62 -6.28
CA SER A 19 -3.14 23.47 -7.07
C SER A 19 -1.88 23.86 -6.27
N ASP A 20 -1.96 24.91 -5.44
CA ASP A 20 -0.86 25.32 -4.55
C ASP A 20 -0.62 24.30 -3.43
N VAL A 21 -1.69 23.69 -2.90
CA VAL A 21 -1.58 22.57 -1.96
C VAL A 21 -0.96 21.35 -2.66
N ASN A 22 -1.37 21.03 -3.89
CA ASN A 22 -0.78 19.95 -4.67
C ASN A 22 0.71 20.18 -4.99
N GLN A 23 1.10 21.42 -5.30
CA GLN A 23 2.52 21.79 -5.47
C GLN A 23 3.30 21.73 -4.16
N ALA A 24 2.71 22.16 -3.04
CA ALA A 24 3.31 22.01 -1.71
C ALA A 24 3.43 20.53 -1.29
N LEU A 25 2.46 19.69 -1.64
CA LEU A 25 2.48 18.24 -1.41
C LEU A 25 3.57 17.54 -2.24
N MET A 26 3.82 18.01 -3.47
CA MET A 26 4.95 17.58 -4.30
C MET A 26 6.31 18.03 -3.73
N LEU A 27 6.38 19.21 -3.10
CA LEU A 27 7.62 19.80 -2.57
C LEU A 27 8.04 19.28 -1.18
N ILE A 28 7.10 18.89 -0.31
CA ILE A 28 7.40 18.55 1.10
C ILE A 28 7.71 17.05 1.31
N GLY A 29 7.44 16.21 0.30
CA GLY A 29 7.62 14.77 0.38
C GLY A 29 6.40 14.08 0.97
N PHE A 30 5.80 13.22 0.14
CA PHE A 30 4.54 12.51 0.32
C PHE A 30 4.38 11.70 1.64
N GLY A 31 5.44 11.45 2.41
CA GLY A 31 5.35 10.60 3.61
C GLY A 31 4.66 11.25 4.82
N ARG A 32 4.93 12.52 5.13
CA ARG A 32 4.54 13.11 6.44
C ARG A 32 3.20 13.83 6.43
N ILE A 33 2.84 14.51 5.33
CA ILE A 33 1.60 15.29 5.26
C ILE A 33 0.38 14.39 5.06
N TYR A 34 0.45 13.36 4.22
CA TYR A 34 -0.67 12.44 4.05
C TYR A 34 -0.91 11.57 5.29
N GLN A 35 0.14 11.18 6.00
CA GLN A 35 0.00 10.60 7.34
C GLN A 35 -0.71 11.56 8.30
N LEU A 36 -0.46 12.87 8.21
CA LEU A 36 -1.10 13.86 9.06
C LEU A 36 -2.56 14.14 8.65
N ILE A 37 -2.88 14.24 7.36
CA ILE A 37 -4.24 14.47 6.85
C ILE A 37 -5.13 13.25 7.10
N ILE A 38 -4.60 12.04 6.90
CA ILE A 38 -5.31 10.79 7.24
C ILE A 38 -5.35 10.60 8.76
N ALA A 39 -4.27 10.85 9.50
CA ALA A 39 -4.32 10.74 10.95
C ALA A 39 -5.30 11.74 11.57
N GLU A 40 -5.39 12.98 11.09
CA GLU A 40 -6.26 13.99 11.70
C GLU A 40 -7.68 13.98 11.14
N GLY A 41 -7.84 13.91 9.82
CA GLY A 41 -9.14 13.87 9.16
C GLY A 41 -9.87 12.55 9.37
N LEU A 42 -9.14 11.43 9.22
CA LEU A 42 -9.70 10.09 9.43
C LEU A 42 -9.83 9.81 10.94
N GLN A 43 -8.90 10.08 11.86
CA GLN A 43 -9.16 9.77 13.29
C GLN A 43 -10.32 10.55 13.90
N ARG A 44 -10.58 11.78 13.45
CA ARG A 44 -11.71 12.58 13.97
C ARG A 44 -13.07 12.09 13.47
N THR A 45 -13.12 11.42 12.32
CA THR A 45 -14.36 10.83 11.76
C THR A 45 -14.45 9.31 11.90
N MET A 46 -13.33 8.62 12.07
CA MET A 46 -13.24 7.16 12.13
C MET A 46 -13.39 6.66 13.56
N PRO A 47 -14.33 5.73 13.79
CA PRO A 47 -14.47 5.07 15.08
C PRO A 47 -13.20 4.34 15.51
N ASN A 48 -12.78 4.53 16.77
CA ASN A 48 -11.78 3.68 17.41
C ASN A 48 -12.36 2.27 17.66
N THR A 49 -12.34 1.44 16.62
CA THR A 49 -12.83 0.05 16.67
C THR A 49 -11.75 -0.89 16.15
N PRO A 50 -11.78 -2.19 16.53
CA PRO A 50 -10.78 -3.16 16.08
C PRO A 50 -10.63 -3.22 14.56
N SER A 51 -11.73 -3.05 13.80
CA SER A 51 -11.71 -3.09 12.34
C SER A 51 -10.96 -1.91 11.72
N PHE A 52 -11.17 -0.69 12.21
CA PHE A 52 -10.44 0.50 11.76
C PHE A 52 -8.97 0.46 12.16
N ASN A 53 -8.68 -0.01 13.38
CA ASN A 53 -7.29 -0.14 13.86
C ASN A 53 -6.51 -1.17 13.05
N ALA A 54 -7.17 -2.28 12.67
CA ALA A 54 -6.58 -3.29 11.80
C ALA A 54 -6.32 -2.72 10.39
N LEU A 55 -7.27 -1.97 9.83
CA LEU A 55 -7.14 -1.33 8.51
C LEU A 55 -5.98 -0.33 8.48
N GLN A 56 -5.88 0.52 9.50
CA GLN A 56 -4.79 1.49 9.63
C GLN A 56 -3.44 0.77 9.78
N SER A 57 -3.36 -0.24 10.65
CA SER A 57 -2.14 -1.02 10.86
C SER A 57 -1.69 -1.72 9.57
N HIS A 58 -2.64 -2.24 8.79
CA HIS A 58 -2.38 -2.83 7.48
C HIS A 58 -1.84 -1.80 6.50
N SER A 59 -2.51 -0.66 6.34
CA SER A 59 -2.10 0.40 5.42
C SER A 59 -0.69 0.94 5.74
N VAL A 60 -0.36 1.10 7.02
CA VAL A 60 0.99 1.51 7.45
C VAL A 60 2.04 0.43 7.14
N ALA A 61 1.72 -0.85 7.34
CA ALA A 61 2.61 -1.94 6.98
C ALA A 61 2.86 -1.99 5.46
N ILE A 62 1.79 -1.93 4.65
CA ILE A 62 1.89 -1.91 3.18
C ILE A 62 2.69 -0.70 2.70
N SER A 63 2.49 0.49 3.29
CA SER A 63 3.28 1.69 3.01
C SER A 63 4.79 1.44 3.16
N HIS A 64 5.22 0.84 4.28
CA HIS A 64 6.63 0.53 4.51
C HIS A 64 7.16 -0.57 3.59
N ILE A 65 6.35 -1.59 3.30
CA ILE A 65 6.74 -2.69 2.42
C ILE A 65 6.90 -2.20 0.99
N ALA A 66 5.91 -1.47 0.47
CA ALA A 66 5.93 -0.90 -0.88
C ALA A 66 7.10 0.08 -1.08
N PHE A 67 7.40 0.91 -0.07
CA PHE A 67 8.61 1.76 -0.06
C PHE A 67 9.88 0.90 -0.19
N GLY A 68 9.98 -0.15 0.63
CA GLY A 68 11.15 -1.05 0.64
C GLY A 68 11.34 -1.77 -0.70
N LEU A 69 10.27 -2.32 -1.25
CA LEU A 69 10.27 -2.99 -2.56
C LEU A 69 10.67 -2.04 -3.69
N SER A 70 10.10 -0.83 -3.73
CA SER A 70 10.46 0.18 -4.73
C SER A 70 11.94 0.58 -4.62
N GLN A 71 12.43 0.76 -3.39
CA GLN A 71 13.82 1.13 -3.15
C GLN A 71 14.81 0.03 -3.60
N THR A 72 14.53 -1.24 -3.30
CA THR A 72 15.47 -2.33 -3.58
C THR A 72 15.37 -2.88 -5.00
N SER A 73 14.18 -2.82 -5.61
CA SER A 73 14.00 -3.13 -7.04
C SER A 73 14.45 -2.00 -7.96
N ARG A 74 14.72 -0.80 -7.41
CA ARG A 74 15.02 0.43 -8.17
C ARG A 74 13.92 0.75 -9.21
N THR A 75 12.69 0.38 -8.90
CA THR A 75 11.53 0.52 -9.77
C THR A 75 10.45 1.34 -9.08
N GLY A 76 9.78 2.20 -9.84
CA GLY A 76 8.84 3.20 -9.30
C GLY A 76 9.54 4.26 -8.45
N HIS A 77 8.75 5.03 -7.70
CA HIS A 77 9.25 6.07 -6.80
C HIS A 77 8.95 5.69 -5.35
N PRO A 78 9.97 5.46 -4.49
CA PRO A 78 9.73 4.92 -3.14
C PRO A 78 8.78 5.76 -2.29
N SER A 79 8.91 7.10 -2.33
CA SER A 79 8.03 8.01 -1.61
C SER A 79 6.59 7.99 -2.13
N GLU A 80 6.41 7.86 -3.44
CA GLU A 80 5.09 7.71 -4.06
C GLU A 80 4.45 6.38 -3.63
N MET A 81 5.23 5.29 -3.66
CA MET A 81 4.77 3.97 -3.24
C MET A 81 4.41 3.90 -1.76
N ALA A 82 5.12 4.62 -0.89
CA ALA A 82 4.74 4.75 0.51
C ALA A 82 3.34 5.37 0.64
N THR A 83 3.03 6.37 -0.17
CA THR A 83 1.72 7.04 -0.15
C THR A 83 0.62 6.20 -0.76
N ILE A 84 0.88 5.53 -1.89
CA ILE A 84 -0.03 4.55 -2.47
C ILE A 84 -0.35 3.48 -1.42
N GLY A 85 0.66 2.89 -0.77
CA GLY A 85 0.46 1.87 0.25
C GLY A 85 -0.30 2.37 1.48
N LEU A 86 -0.14 3.64 1.86
CA LEU A 86 -0.90 4.23 2.98
C LEU A 86 -2.37 4.48 2.62
N LEU A 87 -2.66 4.80 1.36
CA LEU A 87 -3.99 5.23 0.91
C LEU A 87 -4.79 4.12 0.21
N HIS A 88 -4.17 3.00 -0.17
CA HIS A 88 -4.80 2.00 -1.03
C HIS A 88 -6.15 1.48 -0.50
N ASP A 89 -6.25 1.37 0.82
CA ASP A 89 -7.38 0.81 1.54
C ASP A 89 -8.37 1.88 2.06
N LEU A 90 -8.22 3.14 1.61
CA LEU A 90 -9.10 4.25 1.99
C LEU A 90 -10.58 3.92 1.72
N GLY A 91 -10.88 3.31 0.57
CA GLY A 91 -12.23 2.90 0.22
C GLY A 91 -12.82 1.84 1.16
N ARG A 92 -12.00 0.95 1.72
CA ARG A 92 -12.45 0.01 2.76
C ARG A 92 -12.86 0.75 4.03
N GLY A 93 -12.13 1.80 4.39
CA GLY A 93 -12.49 2.66 5.51
C GLY A 93 -13.86 3.31 5.31
N VAL A 94 -14.12 3.84 4.11
CA VAL A 94 -15.43 4.41 3.75
C VAL A 94 -16.53 3.36 3.83
N ILE A 95 -16.29 2.15 3.30
CA ILE A 95 -17.24 1.02 3.40
C ILE A 95 -17.58 0.72 4.86
N LEU A 96 -16.58 0.61 5.75
CA LEU A 96 -16.81 0.36 7.17
C LEU A 96 -17.66 1.46 7.83
N LEU A 97 -17.43 2.73 7.48
CA LEU A 97 -18.26 3.85 7.95
C LEU A 97 -19.69 3.74 7.46
N LEU A 98 -19.88 3.51 6.16
CA LEU A 98 -21.20 3.39 5.54
C LEU A 98 -22.00 2.24 6.17
N LYS A 99 -21.37 1.09 6.41
CA LYS A 99 -22.01 -0.05 7.10
C LYS A 99 -22.43 0.29 8.52
N LYS A 100 -21.58 1.00 9.25
CA LYS A 100 -21.89 1.43 10.62
C LYS A 100 -23.08 2.40 10.65
N GLN A 101 -23.15 3.31 9.69
CA GLN A 101 -24.22 4.31 9.60
C GLN A 101 -25.53 3.71 9.05
N ASN A 102 -25.44 2.67 8.21
CA ASN A 102 -26.59 2.06 7.53
C ASN A 102 -26.60 0.52 7.68
N PRO A 103 -26.82 -0.02 8.91
CA PRO A 103 -26.70 -1.47 9.14
C PRO A 103 -27.63 -2.32 8.28
N SER A 104 -28.83 -1.82 7.97
CA SER A 104 -29.82 -2.52 7.12
C SER A 104 -29.37 -2.70 5.67
N LEU A 105 -28.41 -1.89 5.20
CA LEU A 105 -27.87 -1.94 3.84
C LEU A 105 -26.53 -2.68 3.76
N GLY A 106 -26.10 -3.36 4.84
CA GLY A 106 -24.77 -3.95 4.94
C GLY A 106 -24.36 -4.83 3.76
N ILE A 107 -25.26 -5.71 3.29
CA ILE A 107 -25.02 -6.60 2.14
C ILE A 107 -24.77 -5.82 0.85
N LEU A 108 -25.57 -4.77 0.60
CA LEU A 108 -25.38 -3.92 -0.58
C LEU A 108 -24.06 -3.15 -0.49
N ILE A 109 -23.73 -2.63 0.69
CA ILE A 109 -22.49 -1.87 0.91
C ILE A 109 -21.26 -2.78 0.75
N ASP A 110 -21.35 -4.04 1.14
CA ASP A 110 -20.26 -5.03 0.96
C ASP A 110 -19.98 -5.35 -0.53
N SER A 111 -20.94 -5.09 -1.43
CA SER A 111 -20.75 -5.25 -2.88
C SER A 111 -20.01 -4.08 -3.54
N LEU A 112 -19.76 -2.99 -2.81
CA LEU A 112 -19.05 -1.84 -3.35
C LEU A 112 -17.57 -2.17 -3.61
N ASP A 113 -17.10 -1.76 -4.79
CA ASP A 113 -15.68 -1.82 -5.13
C ASP A 113 -14.90 -0.79 -4.31
N HIS A 114 -14.22 -1.26 -3.26
CA HIS A 114 -13.37 -0.44 -2.40
C HIS A 114 -12.22 0.25 -3.15
N ALA A 115 -11.65 -0.37 -4.18
CA ALA A 115 -10.56 0.19 -4.95
C ALA A 115 -11.05 1.40 -5.75
N ARG A 116 -12.18 1.24 -6.44
CA ARG A 116 -12.83 2.32 -7.18
C ARG A 116 -13.35 3.43 -6.26
N LEU A 117 -13.92 3.07 -5.10
CA LEU A 117 -14.37 4.05 -4.12
C LEU A 117 -13.22 4.88 -3.57
N GLY A 118 -12.09 4.24 -3.25
CA GLY A 118 -10.87 4.92 -2.82
C GLY A 118 -10.32 5.86 -3.90
N ALA A 119 -10.25 5.40 -5.15
CA ALA A 119 -9.82 6.21 -6.28
C ALA A 119 -10.72 7.44 -6.51
N LEU A 120 -12.05 7.27 -6.45
CA LEU A 120 -13.00 8.39 -6.56
C LEU A 120 -12.77 9.44 -5.46
N LEU A 121 -12.51 8.99 -4.23
CA LEU A 121 -12.23 9.90 -3.12
C LEU A 121 -10.91 10.65 -3.31
N LEU A 122 -9.85 9.97 -3.77
CA LEU A 122 -8.58 10.63 -4.09
C LEU A 122 -8.74 11.65 -5.22
N LYS A 123 -9.53 11.32 -6.24
CA LYS A 123 -9.84 12.24 -7.34
C LYS A 123 -10.56 13.50 -6.86
N GLU A 124 -11.54 13.33 -5.97
CA GLU A 124 -12.28 14.46 -5.38
C GLU A 124 -11.36 15.35 -4.52
N TRP A 125 -10.37 14.75 -3.85
CA TRP A 125 -9.35 15.48 -3.10
C TRP A 125 -8.28 16.14 -3.99
N GLY A 126 -8.39 16.03 -5.31
CA GLY A 126 -7.47 16.64 -6.26
C GLY A 126 -6.11 15.93 -6.35
N MET A 127 -6.02 14.65 -5.97
CA MET A 127 -4.78 13.89 -6.04
C MET A 127 -4.34 13.67 -7.50
N PRO A 128 -3.03 13.56 -7.76
CA PRO A 128 -2.50 13.21 -9.07
C PRO A 128 -3.13 11.92 -9.65
N ASP A 129 -3.40 11.94 -10.95
CA ASP A 129 -4.01 10.80 -11.66
C ASP A 129 -3.22 9.50 -11.50
N ILE A 130 -1.89 9.59 -11.38
CA ILE A 130 -1.04 8.42 -11.14
C ILE A 130 -1.41 7.69 -9.84
N LEU A 131 -1.71 8.41 -8.75
CA LEU A 131 -2.12 7.81 -7.47
C LEU A 131 -3.53 7.22 -7.60
N THR A 132 -4.47 8.02 -8.11
CA THR A 132 -5.87 7.64 -8.31
C THR A 132 -5.99 6.36 -9.14
N ARG A 133 -5.33 6.31 -10.29
CA ARG A 133 -5.36 5.15 -11.19
C ARG A 133 -4.59 3.95 -10.60
N SER A 134 -3.49 4.16 -9.88
CA SER A 134 -2.80 3.06 -9.20
C SER A 134 -3.72 2.35 -8.19
N LEU A 135 -4.58 3.11 -7.49
CA LEU A 135 -5.58 2.56 -6.58
C LEU A 135 -6.72 1.86 -7.31
N GLU A 136 -7.27 2.46 -8.36
CA GLU A 136 -8.38 1.88 -9.13
C GLU A 136 -8.01 0.50 -9.72
N PHE A 137 -6.76 0.33 -10.13
CA PHE A 137 -6.26 -0.89 -10.76
C PHE A 137 -5.57 -1.86 -9.78
N GLN A 138 -5.62 -1.60 -8.45
CA GLN A 138 -4.81 -2.33 -7.46
C GLN A 138 -5.05 -3.85 -7.42
N SER A 139 -6.25 -4.32 -7.76
CA SER A 139 -6.61 -5.75 -7.74
C SER A 139 -6.37 -6.45 -9.08
N TYR A 140 -6.01 -5.73 -10.15
CA TYR A 140 -5.80 -6.31 -11.48
C TYR A 140 -4.77 -7.44 -11.50
N PRO A 141 -3.64 -7.33 -10.78
CA PRO A 141 -2.62 -8.39 -10.78
C PRO A 141 -3.08 -9.76 -10.28
N GLU A 142 -4.22 -9.85 -9.60
CA GLU A 142 -4.75 -11.14 -9.17
C GLU A 142 -5.35 -11.96 -10.33
N LEU A 143 -5.80 -11.30 -11.40
CA LEU A 143 -6.60 -11.93 -12.46
C LEU A 143 -6.16 -11.61 -13.89
N LEU A 144 -5.29 -10.62 -14.08
CA LEU A 144 -4.89 -10.16 -15.41
C LEU A 144 -3.36 -10.15 -15.54
N PRO A 145 -2.82 -10.30 -16.76
CA PRO A 145 -1.39 -10.19 -17.02
C PRO A 145 -0.91 -8.73 -17.04
N PRO A 146 0.43 -8.48 -16.96
CA PRO A 146 0.97 -7.13 -16.83
C PRO A 146 0.71 -6.17 -18.01
N ASP A 147 0.58 -6.71 -19.23
CA ASP A 147 0.31 -5.96 -20.46
C ASP A 147 -1.10 -5.34 -20.48
N MET A 148 -2.04 -5.90 -19.72
CA MET A 148 -3.39 -5.34 -19.51
C MET A 148 -3.41 -4.13 -18.57
N ILE A 149 -2.29 -3.81 -17.91
CA ILE A 149 -2.15 -2.64 -17.06
C ILE A 149 -1.39 -1.56 -17.83
N HIS A 150 -1.94 -0.34 -17.84
CA HIS A 150 -1.33 0.83 -18.47
C HIS A 150 0.09 1.06 -17.97
N MET A 151 1.02 1.27 -18.91
CA MET A 151 2.46 1.36 -18.63
C MET A 151 2.82 2.42 -17.57
N GLU A 152 2.11 3.55 -17.54
CA GLU A 152 2.34 4.64 -16.59
C GLU A 152 2.17 4.21 -15.13
N ILE A 153 1.17 3.38 -14.83
CA ILE A 153 0.85 2.93 -13.46
C ILE A 153 1.32 1.51 -13.16
N ARG A 154 1.79 0.77 -14.18
CA ARG A 154 2.08 -0.67 -14.08
C ARG A 154 3.01 -0.97 -12.92
N ASN A 155 4.12 -0.24 -12.80
CA ASN A 155 5.06 -0.45 -11.72
C ASN A 155 4.42 -0.24 -10.34
N ASN A 156 3.58 0.79 -10.19
CA ASN A 156 2.93 1.09 -8.93
C ASN A 156 1.94 -0.02 -8.52
N VAL A 157 1.09 -0.43 -9.45
CA VAL A 157 0.10 -1.49 -9.23
C VAL A 157 0.81 -2.80 -8.85
N VAL A 158 1.91 -3.12 -9.52
CA VAL A 158 2.63 -4.36 -9.26
C VAL A 158 3.42 -4.32 -7.96
N ILE A 159 4.07 -3.19 -7.63
CA ILE A 159 4.72 -3.05 -6.32
C ILE A 159 3.69 -3.14 -5.18
N LEU A 160 2.50 -2.54 -5.34
CA LEU A 160 1.42 -2.65 -4.36
C LEU A 160 0.96 -4.11 -4.21
N TYR A 161 0.75 -4.82 -5.32
CA TYR A 161 0.42 -6.24 -5.32
C TYR A 161 1.48 -7.09 -4.60
N LEU A 162 2.76 -6.94 -4.98
CA LEU A 162 3.86 -7.65 -4.31
C LEU A 162 3.95 -7.29 -2.83
N ALA A 163 3.66 -6.04 -2.45
CA ALA A 163 3.62 -5.63 -1.06
C ALA A 163 2.54 -6.39 -0.26
N HIS A 164 1.36 -6.63 -0.84
CA HIS A 164 0.33 -7.48 -0.23
C HIS A 164 0.77 -8.93 -0.10
N LEU A 165 1.42 -9.49 -1.11
CA LEU A 165 1.95 -10.87 -1.03
C LEU A 165 3.01 -10.99 0.08
N CYS A 166 3.98 -10.08 0.10
CA CYS A 166 4.99 -10.02 1.16
C CYS A 166 4.37 -9.83 2.54
N PHE A 167 3.39 -8.94 2.69
CA PHE A 167 2.69 -8.74 3.96
C PHE A 167 1.99 -10.02 4.44
N ASN A 168 1.33 -10.75 3.54
CA ASN A 168 0.67 -12.01 3.87
C ASN A 168 1.69 -13.08 4.31
N LEU A 169 2.86 -13.17 3.67
CA LEU A 169 3.96 -14.01 4.13
C LEU A 169 4.48 -13.60 5.50
N LEU A 170 4.66 -12.29 5.74
CA LEU A 170 5.07 -11.76 7.05
C LEU A 170 4.08 -12.14 8.16
N LYS A 171 2.79 -12.26 7.83
CA LYS A 171 1.74 -12.77 8.73
C LYS A 171 1.76 -14.28 8.93
N GLY A 172 2.71 -15.00 8.32
CA GLY A 172 2.85 -16.44 8.42
C GLY A 172 1.95 -17.23 7.46
N LYS A 173 1.28 -16.58 6.50
CA LYS A 173 0.59 -17.34 5.44
C LYS A 173 1.61 -18.08 4.59
N SER A 174 1.23 -19.25 4.11
CA SER A 174 2.10 -20.02 3.23
C SER A 174 1.98 -19.53 1.78
N GLU A 175 3.10 -19.54 1.07
CA GLU A 175 3.22 -19.04 -0.30
C GLU A 175 2.25 -19.72 -1.28
N HIS A 176 1.97 -21.01 -1.09
CA HIS A 176 1.03 -21.78 -1.92
C HIS A 176 -0.44 -21.36 -1.76
N THR A 177 -0.77 -20.58 -0.73
CA THR A 177 -2.13 -20.06 -0.50
C THR A 177 -2.35 -18.68 -1.11
N LEU A 178 -1.30 -18.08 -1.67
CA LEU A 178 -1.32 -16.73 -2.20
C LEU A 178 -1.63 -16.74 -3.71
N PRO A 179 -2.19 -15.66 -4.26
CA PRO A 179 -2.37 -15.51 -5.70
C PRO A 179 -1.07 -15.80 -6.47
N ASP A 180 -1.18 -16.60 -7.54
CA ASP A 180 -0.04 -17.08 -8.33
C ASP A 180 -0.26 -17.00 -9.85
N ILE A 181 -1.48 -16.74 -10.33
CA ILE A 181 -1.86 -16.90 -11.76
C ILE A 181 -0.87 -16.21 -12.72
N PHE A 182 -0.51 -14.95 -12.44
CA PHE A 182 0.44 -14.15 -13.24
C PHE A 182 1.65 -13.70 -12.42
N ARG A 183 1.93 -14.35 -11.29
CA ARG A 183 2.92 -13.86 -10.33
C ARG A 183 4.32 -13.83 -10.92
N VAL A 184 4.70 -14.84 -11.69
CA VAL A 184 6.02 -14.91 -12.35
C VAL A 184 6.17 -13.81 -13.41
N GLU A 185 5.11 -13.55 -14.19
CA GLU A 185 5.06 -12.50 -15.21
C GLU A 185 5.22 -11.12 -14.57
N TYR A 186 4.59 -10.91 -13.42
CA TYR A 186 4.75 -9.69 -12.64
C TYR A 186 6.15 -9.53 -12.05
N MET A 187 6.73 -10.62 -11.55
CA MET A 187 8.08 -10.63 -10.99
C MET A 187 9.15 -10.39 -12.06
N ARG A 188 8.91 -10.82 -13.31
CA ARG A 188 9.80 -10.56 -14.46
C ARG A 188 10.01 -9.06 -14.71
N LEU A 189 9.03 -8.21 -14.40
CA LEU A 189 9.19 -6.75 -14.55
C LEU A 189 10.31 -6.17 -13.68
N PHE A 190 10.73 -6.89 -12.64
CA PHE A 190 11.78 -6.49 -11.69
C PHE A 190 13.04 -7.39 -11.80
N GLY A 191 13.08 -8.31 -12.77
CA GLY A 191 14.15 -9.31 -12.89
C GLY A 191 14.16 -10.35 -11.77
N TRP A 192 12.99 -10.64 -11.19
CA TRP A 192 12.82 -11.55 -10.06
C TRP A 192 12.12 -12.87 -10.43
N GLU A 193 12.00 -13.20 -11.71
CA GLU A 193 11.27 -14.37 -12.19
C GLU A 193 11.82 -15.72 -11.69
N GLN A 194 13.05 -15.75 -11.17
CA GLN A 194 13.69 -16.94 -10.59
C GLN A 194 13.62 -16.98 -9.05
N LEU A 195 13.04 -15.97 -8.42
CA LEU A 195 12.90 -15.91 -6.96
C LEU A 195 11.53 -16.44 -6.54
N ASP A 196 11.47 -17.04 -5.36
CA ASP A 196 10.20 -17.21 -4.64
C ASP A 196 9.90 -15.96 -3.78
N LEU A 197 8.67 -15.81 -3.31
CA LEU A 197 8.28 -14.64 -2.51
C LEU A 197 9.05 -14.57 -1.18
N SER A 198 9.37 -15.72 -0.58
CA SER A 198 10.15 -15.80 0.65
C SER A 198 11.58 -15.27 0.45
N GLN A 199 12.18 -15.57 -0.71
CA GLN A 199 13.46 -15.03 -1.16
C GLN A 199 13.36 -13.54 -1.46
N ILE A 200 12.26 -13.04 -2.04
CA ILE A 200 12.04 -11.58 -2.17
C ILE A 200 12.05 -10.92 -0.79
N VAL A 201 11.28 -11.43 0.15
CA VAL A 201 11.22 -10.88 1.51
C VAL A 201 12.62 -10.88 2.15
N ARG A 202 13.33 -12.01 2.09
CA ARG A 202 14.65 -12.16 2.72
C ARG A 202 15.74 -11.33 2.06
N LYS A 203 15.82 -11.31 0.73
CA LYS A 203 16.91 -10.66 -0.02
C LYS A 203 16.65 -9.16 -0.24
N HIS A 204 15.40 -8.77 -0.47
CA HIS A 204 15.04 -7.42 -0.93
C HIS A 204 14.28 -6.58 0.11
N LEU A 205 13.66 -7.19 1.12
CA LEU A 205 12.82 -6.45 2.05
C LEU A 205 13.41 -6.37 3.47
N LEU A 206 13.76 -7.52 4.07
CA LEU A 206 14.30 -7.58 5.43
C LEU A 206 15.55 -6.72 5.65
N PRO A 207 16.55 -6.64 4.73
CA PRO A 207 17.73 -5.81 4.94
C PRO A 207 17.41 -4.32 5.06
N THR A 208 16.32 -3.87 4.45
CA THR A 208 15.86 -2.48 4.48
C THR A 208 15.00 -2.22 5.71
N LEU A 209 14.04 -3.11 5.99
CA LEU A 209 13.12 -2.95 7.12
C LEU A 209 13.83 -3.07 8.47
N THR A 210 14.78 -4.01 8.62
CA THR A 210 15.45 -4.24 9.91
C THR A 210 16.33 -3.08 10.35
N LYS A 211 16.94 -2.33 9.42
CA LYS A 211 17.77 -1.14 9.72
C LYS A 211 17.05 -0.06 10.53
N ARG A 212 15.73 0.00 10.42
CA ARG A 212 14.89 1.01 11.09
C ARG A 212 13.74 0.38 11.88
N ILE A 213 13.90 -0.87 12.31
CA ILE A 213 12.83 -1.64 12.95
C ILE A 213 12.24 -0.94 14.20
N GLU A 214 13.08 -0.22 14.94
CA GLU A 214 12.68 0.52 16.15
C GLU A 214 11.97 1.85 15.84
N ALA A 215 11.96 2.32 14.59
CA ALA A 215 11.19 3.48 14.15
C ALA A 215 9.75 3.13 13.72
N TYR A 216 9.45 1.84 13.52
CA TYR A 216 8.13 1.40 13.09
C TYR A 216 7.12 1.34 14.24
N PRO A 217 5.81 1.49 13.94
CA PRO A 217 4.74 1.25 14.90
C PRO A 217 4.82 -0.14 15.53
N ILE A 218 4.38 -0.26 16.78
CA ILE A 218 4.50 -1.47 17.61
C ILE A 218 3.95 -2.71 16.88
N ALA A 219 2.78 -2.60 16.26
CA ALA A 219 2.14 -3.71 15.56
C ALA A 219 2.99 -4.24 14.40
N PHE A 220 3.55 -3.35 13.57
CA PHE A 220 4.39 -3.74 12.44
C PHE A 220 5.76 -4.24 12.91
N ARG A 221 6.33 -3.63 13.96
CA ARG A 221 7.57 -4.11 14.60
C ARG A 221 7.43 -5.53 15.11
N LYS A 222 6.31 -5.85 15.80
CA LYS A 222 6.02 -7.19 16.31
C LYS A 222 5.93 -8.21 15.16
N LEU A 223 5.18 -7.88 14.11
CA LEU A 223 5.06 -8.70 12.91
C LEU A 223 6.42 -9.06 12.30
N LEU A 224 7.30 -8.07 12.13
CA LEU A 224 8.64 -8.29 11.58
C LEU A 224 9.49 -9.18 12.49
N LYS A 225 9.49 -8.95 13.81
CA LYS A 225 10.25 -9.76 14.77
C LYS A 225 9.79 -11.22 14.77
N GLU A 226 8.48 -11.46 14.73
CA GLU A 226 7.90 -12.81 14.66
C GLU A 226 8.31 -13.54 13.39
N TYR A 227 8.21 -12.88 12.22
CA TYR A 227 8.63 -13.47 10.95
C TYR A 227 10.12 -13.82 10.95
N ILE A 228 10.97 -12.91 11.43
CA ILE A 228 12.43 -13.13 11.48
C ILE A 228 12.76 -14.37 12.32
N VAL A 229 12.12 -14.55 13.47
CA VAL A 229 12.34 -15.73 14.32
C VAL A 229 11.91 -17.02 13.61
N GLN A 230 10.77 -17.01 12.93
CA GLN A 230 10.29 -18.16 12.15
C GLN A 230 11.22 -18.51 10.99
N GLU A 231 11.74 -17.50 10.29
CA GLU A 231 12.65 -17.68 9.16
C GLU A 231 13.98 -18.31 9.60
N TYR A 232 14.57 -17.84 10.71
CA TYR A 232 15.78 -18.47 11.29
C TYR A 232 15.55 -19.92 11.72
N SER A 233 14.33 -20.26 12.12
CA SER A 233 13.96 -21.62 12.52
C SER A 233 13.77 -22.56 11.33
N ARG A 234 13.53 -22.00 10.14
CA ARG A 234 13.38 -22.72 8.86
C ARG A 234 14.69 -22.95 8.13
N GLU A 235 15.82 -22.42 8.60
CA GLU A 235 17.16 -22.72 8.07
C GLU A 235 17.83 -23.85 8.88
N PRO A 236 17.66 -25.14 8.51
CA PRO A 236 18.53 -26.18 9.03
C PRO A 236 19.90 -26.09 8.32
N GLY A 237 20.94 -25.63 9.03
CA GLY A 237 22.32 -25.82 8.54
C GLY A 237 23.33 -24.68 8.69
N ARG A 238 23.26 -23.84 9.74
CA ARG A 238 24.42 -23.00 10.12
C ARG A 238 24.76 -23.15 11.60
N SER A 239 25.16 -24.36 12.00
CA SER A 239 25.93 -24.57 13.22
C SER A 239 26.84 -25.80 13.10
N ARG A 240 28.14 -25.52 13.35
CA ARG A 240 29.31 -26.41 13.45
C ARG A 240 29.98 -26.85 12.14
N GLY A 241 30.88 -25.99 11.67
CA GLY A 241 31.92 -26.32 10.70
C GLY A 241 33.08 -25.33 10.78
N ASN A 242 33.87 -25.40 11.86
CA ASN A 242 35.34 -25.27 11.87
C ASN A 242 35.85 -25.17 13.31
N GLN A 243 36.16 -26.33 13.89
CA GLN A 243 37.32 -26.48 14.76
C GLN A 243 38.11 -27.67 14.22
N SER A 244 38.89 -27.41 13.17
CA SER A 244 39.99 -28.29 12.76
C SER A 244 41.21 -27.92 13.60
N GLU A 245 41.53 -28.81 14.53
CA GLU A 245 42.86 -29.36 14.80
C GLU A 245 44.09 -28.46 14.57
N THR A 246 44.81 -28.16 15.66
CA THR A 246 46.27 -28.28 15.75
C THR A 246 46.68 -28.33 17.22
N PRO A 247 47.62 -29.20 17.59
CA PRO A 247 48.84 -28.75 18.24
C PRO A 247 50.01 -28.73 17.26
#